data_AF-A0A160HZJ4-F1
#
_entry.id   AF-A0A160HZJ4-F1
#
_cell.length_a   1.000
_cell.length_b   1.000
_cell.length_c   1.000
_cell.angle_alpha   90.00
_cell.angle_beta   90.00
_cell.angle_gamma   90.00
#
_symmetry.space_group_name_H-M   'P 1'
#
loop_
_entity.id
_entity.type
_entity.pdbx_description
1 polymer ?
#
loop_
_entity_poly.entity_id
_entity_poly.type
_entity_poly.pdbx_seq_one_letter_code
_entity_poly.pdbx_strand_id
1 'polypeptide(L)'
;MKIASLLAATALMSLSSLGVATADPAQSQDDFLARLTALCGQRFEGRVVTNDAADARFASERLVMHVRDCSPDEVRIPFAVGSDRSRTWVVTKTDTGLRLKHDHRHADGTTDVLHWYGGDTVNAGTAERQEFPVDAESIALFKANDAAISITNVWAMEVHPDRVFAYELRRPNRHFRVEFDLTRPIAD
;
A
#
# COMPACT_ATOMS: atom_id res chain seq x y z
N MET A 1 -55.23 39.23 -48.18
CA MET A 1 -54.87 38.43 -46.98
C MET A 1 -53.55 37.72 -47.26
N LYS A 2 -52.50 38.01 -46.48
CA LYS A 2 -51.16 37.40 -46.62
C LYS A 2 -51.06 36.25 -45.60
N ILE A 3 -50.66 35.06 -46.04
CA ILE A 3 -50.34 33.90 -45.20
C ILE A 3 -48.81 33.88 -45.07
N ALA A 4 -48.30 33.94 -43.85
CA ALA A 4 -46.89 33.81 -43.54
C ALA A 4 -46.64 32.43 -42.92
N SER A 5 -45.76 31.65 -43.55
CA SER A 5 -45.34 30.33 -43.07
C SER A 5 -44.28 30.46 -41.98
N LEU A 6 -44.50 29.82 -40.84
CA LEU A 6 -43.48 29.64 -39.79
C LEU A 6 -42.67 28.37 -40.08
N LEU A 7 -41.34 28.52 -40.15
CA LEU A 7 -40.36 27.43 -40.08
C LEU A 7 -39.91 27.28 -38.62
N ALA A 8 -40.15 26.12 -38.03
CA ALA A 8 -39.62 25.75 -36.72
C ALA A 8 -38.29 25.01 -36.90
N ALA A 9 -37.21 25.55 -36.34
CA ALA A 9 -35.89 24.93 -36.30
C ALA A 9 -35.73 24.14 -34.99
N THR A 10 -35.62 22.81 -35.10
CA THR A 10 -35.34 21.90 -33.99
C THR A 10 -33.83 21.78 -33.79
N ALA A 11 -33.31 22.27 -32.67
CA ALA A 11 -31.91 22.10 -32.28
C ALA A 11 -31.73 20.76 -31.54
N LEU A 12 -30.93 19.85 -32.11
CA LEU A 12 -30.47 18.64 -31.42
C LEU A 12 -29.30 18.99 -30.49
N MET A 13 -29.51 18.86 -29.17
CA MET A 13 -28.42 18.83 -28.19
C MET A 13 -27.84 17.41 -28.11
N SER A 14 -26.61 17.25 -28.58
CA SER A 14 -25.83 16.02 -28.44
C SER A 14 -25.23 15.95 -27.02
N LEU A 15 -25.72 15.02 -26.20
CA LEU A 15 -25.09 14.68 -24.91
C LEU A 15 -23.83 13.84 -25.18
N SER A 16 -22.65 14.43 -25.00
CA SER A 16 -21.38 13.69 -24.95
C SER A 16 -21.23 13.02 -23.59
N SER A 17 -21.33 11.69 -23.56
CA SER A 17 -21.01 10.86 -22.39
C SER A 17 -19.49 10.88 -22.16
N LEU A 18 -19.05 11.53 -21.08
CA LEU A 18 -17.69 11.37 -20.54
C LEU A 18 -17.56 9.94 -20.01
N GLY A 19 -16.85 9.08 -20.74
CA GLY A 19 -16.50 7.74 -20.28
C GLY A 19 -15.58 7.82 -19.07
N VAL A 20 -16.02 7.25 -17.95
CA VAL A 20 -15.15 6.99 -16.79
C VAL A 20 -14.19 5.88 -17.20
N ALA A 21 -12.93 6.22 -17.45
CA ALA A 21 -11.90 5.23 -17.75
C ALA A 21 -11.66 4.37 -16.50
N THR A 22 -12.08 3.11 -16.56
CA THR A 22 -11.66 2.10 -15.58
C THR A 22 -10.21 1.74 -15.89
N ALA A 23 -9.29 2.03 -14.97
CA ALA A 23 -7.89 1.68 -15.13
C ALA A 23 -7.72 0.16 -15.25
N ASP A 24 -6.85 -0.28 -16.17
CA ASP A 24 -6.47 -1.69 -16.29
C ASP A 24 -5.77 -2.12 -14.98
N PRO A 25 -6.14 -3.29 -14.39
CA PRO A 25 -5.47 -3.82 -13.21
C PRO A 25 -3.94 -3.83 -13.31
N ALA A 26 -3.40 -4.28 -14.44
CA ALA A 26 -1.95 -4.37 -14.64
C ALA A 26 -1.31 -2.97 -14.63
N GLN A 27 -1.96 -2.00 -15.30
CA GLN A 27 -1.48 -0.62 -15.36
C GLN A 27 -1.46 0.03 -13.98
N SER A 28 -2.51 -0.17 -13.18
CA SER A 28 -2.63 0.43 -11.84
C SER A 28 -1.52 -0.05 -10.90
N GLN A 29 -1.18 -1.34 -10.97
CA GLN A 29 -0.14 -1.95 -10.17
C GLN A 29 1.27 -1.57 -10.63
N ASP A 30 1.48 -1.47 -11.94
CA ASP A 30 2.74 -0.98 -12.52
C ASP A 30 2.99 0.49 -12.14
N ASP A 31 1.96 1.34 -12.20
CA ASP A 31 2.04 2.74 -11.77
C ASP A 31 2.34 2.87 -10.27
N PHE A 32 1.72 2.01 -9.45
CA PHE A 32 2.01 1.95 -8.02
C PHE A 32 3.45 1.54 -7.75
N LEU A 33 3.94 0.48 -8.39
CA LEU A 33 5.32 0.00 -8.21
C LEU A 33 6.34 1.03 -8.70
N ALA A 34 6.03 1.76 -9.78
CA ALA A 34 6.86 2.85 -10.28
C ALA A 34 6.96 4.00 -9.25
N ARG A 35 5.84 4.38 -8.62
CA ARG A 35 5.83 5.40 -7.55
C ARG A 35 6.62 4.95 -6.33
N LEU A 36 6.49 3.69 -5.94
CA LEU A 36 7.25 3.13 -4.84
C LEU A 36 8.75 3.09 -5.14
N THR A 37 9.12 2.65 -6.34
CA THR A 37 10.51 2.60 -6.83
C THR A 37 11.13 3.99 -6.93
N ALA A 38 10.36 5.04 -7.25
CA ALA A 38 10.86 6.42 -7.30
C ALA A 38 11.39 6.92 -5.93
N LEU A 39 11.01 6.26 -4.83
CA LEU A 39 11.50 6.57 -3.49
C LEU A 39 12.85 5.91 -3.16
N CYS A 40 13.42 5.11 -4.07
CA CYS A 40 14.63 4.32 -3.80
C CYS A 40 15.80 5.17 -3.25
N GLY A 41 16.49 4.62 -2.25
CA GLY A 41 17.57 5.25 -1.50
C GLY A 41 17.11 6.27 -0.44
N GLN A 42 15.84 6.68 -0.44
CA GLN A 42 15.34 7.72 0.45
C GLN A 42 14.83 7.13 1.77
N ARG A 43 14.92 7.95 2.83
CA ARG A 43 14.43 7.66 4.17
C ARG A 43 13.44 8.73 4.59
N PHE A 44 12.42 8.32 5.32
CA PHE A 44 11.38 9.23 5.79
C PHE A 44 11.02 8.90 7.22
N GLU A 45 10.79 9.96 8.00
CA GLU A 45 10.25 9.84 9.35
C GLU A 45 8.72 9.77 9.29
N GLY A 46 8.14 8.94 10.15
CA GLY A 46 6.71 8.72 10.20
C GLY A 46 6.12 8.78 11.59
N ARG A 47 4.81 8.60 11.65
CA ARG A 47 4.02 8.56 12.90
C ARG A 47 2.82 7.64 12.75
N VAL A 48 2.39 7.05 13.85
CA VAL A 48 1.10 6.36 13.91
C VAL A 48 -0.02 7.41 13.82
N VAL A 49 -1.03 7.16 13.00
CA VAL A 49 -2.19 8.05 12.81
C VAL A 49 -3.51 7.41 13.26
N THR A 50 -3.46 6.20 13.79
CA THR A 50 -4.54 5.52 14.52
C THR A 50 -4.32 5.61 16.03
N ASN A 51 -5.34 5.26 16.82
CA ASN A 51 -5.34 5.41 18.29
C ASN A 51 -5.61 4.10 19.04
N ASP A 52 -5.36 2.96 18.41
CA ASP A 52 -5.49 1.64 19.03
C ASP A 52 -4.41 1.47 20.11
N ALA A 53 -4.81 1.05 21.32
CA ALA A 53 -3.89 0.88 22.44
C ALA A 53 -2.80 -0.17 22.17
N ALA A 54 -3.06 -1.13 21.28
CA ALA A 54 -2.06 -2.12 20.85
C ALA A 54 -0.85 -1.48 20.13
N ASP A 55 -0.99 -0.24 19.64
CA ASP A 55 0.03 0.49 18.90
C ASP A 55 0.87 1.43 19.77
N ALA A 56 0.66 1.45 21.08
CA ALA A 56 1.31 2.39 22.00
C ALA A 56 2.84 2.43 21.83
N ARG A 57 3.49 1.27 21.64
CA ARG A 57 4.93 1.20 21.37
C ARG A 57 5.33 1.89 20.07
N PHE A 58 4.59 1.68 18.98
CA PHE A 58 4.88 2.35 17.71
C PHE A 58 4.63 3.86 17.83
N ALA A 59 3.57 4.26 18.54
CA ALA A 59 3.22 5.66 18.72
C ALA A 59 4.23 6.43 19.59
N SER A 60 4.95 5.76 20.48
CA SER A 60 5.94 6.38 21.38
C SER A 60 7.37 6.39 20.85
N GLU A 61 7.64 5.76 19.71
CA GLU A 61 8.98 5.55 19.18
C GLU A 61 9.23 6.35 17.91
N ARG A 62 10.51 6.64 17.62
CA ARG A 62 10.88 7.21 16.33
C ARG A 62 10.69 6.16 15.23
N LEU A 63 9.88 6.51 14.23
CA LEU A 63 9.54 5.62 13.12
C LEU A 63 10.25 6.05 11.86
N VAL A 64 11.05 5.17 11.25
CA VAL A 64 11.79 5.49 10.02
C VAL A 64 11.60 4.38 9.01
N MET A 65 11.11 4.72 7.82
CA MET A 65 11.18 3.85 6.65
C MET A 65 12.41 4.20 5.82
N HIS A 66 13.01 3.19 5.19
CA HIS A 66 14.05 3.36 4.18
C HIS A 66 13.64 2.53 2.97
N VAL A 67 13.42 3.13 1.81
CA VAL A 67 13.22 2.38 0.57
C VAL A 67 14.60 2.05 0.02
N ARG A 68 15.13 0.86 0.32
CA ARG A 68 16.57 0.59 0.22
C ARG A 68 16.96 -0.14 -1.06
N ASP A 69 16.36 -1.30 -1.28
CA ASP A 69 16.74 -2.19 -2.38
C ASP A 69 15.60 -2.18 -3.40
N CYS A 70 15.88 -1.79 -4.64
CA CYS A 70 14.87 -1.66 -5.68
C CYS A 70 15.35 -2.29 -6.98
N SER A 71 14.45 -3.01 -7.62
CA SER A 71 14.58 -3.59 -8.94
C SER A 71 13.25 -3.40 -9.70
N PRO A 72 13.18 -3.72 -10.99
CA PRO A 72 11.92 -3.62 -11.74
C PRO A 72 10.76 -4.41 -11.11
N ASP A 73 11.06 -5.50 -10.40
CA ASP A 73 10.06 -6.45 -9.91
C ASP A 73 10.01 -6.56 -8.38
N GLU A 74 10.90 -5.89 -7.65
CA GLU A 74 10.94 -5.98 -6.19
C GLU A 74 11.45 -4.69 -5.55
N VAL A 75 10.76 -4.26 -4.48
CA VAL A 75 11.20 -3.17 -3.59
C VAL A 75 11.22 -3.66 -2.14
N ARG A 76 12.34 -3.44 -1.45
CA ARG A 76 12.52 -3.79 -0.03
C ARG A 76 12.66 -2.52 0.81
N ILE A 77 11.82 -2.44 1.85
CA ILE A 77 11.63 -1.25 2.68
C ILE A 77 11.88 -1.60 4.15
N PRO A 78 13.13 -1.51 4.65
CA PRO A 78 13.38 -1.58 6.08
C PRO A 78 12.54 -0.57 6.86
N PHE A 79 11.90 -1.04 7.94
CA PHE A 79 11.09 -0.22 8.83
C PHE A 79 11.61 -0.30 10.27
N ALA A 80 12.15 0.81 10.73
CA ALA A 80 12.73 1.01 12.05
C ALA A 80 11.71 1.56 13.05
N VAL A 81 11.69 0.99 14.26
CA VAL A 81 10.88 1.45 15.40
C VAL A 81 11.80 1.66 16.59
N GLY A 82 12.19 2.90 16.87
CA GLY A 82 13.18 3.20 17.90
C GLY A 82 14.54 2.59 17.53
N SER A 83 15.03 1.64 18.32
CA SER A 83 16.23 0.83 18.03
C SER A 83 15.94 -0.51 17.33
N ASP A 84 14.66 -0.89 17.21
CA ASP A 84 14.24 -2.14 16.60
C ASP A 84 14.31 -2.03 15.06
N ARG A 85 15.04 -2.95 14.43
CA ARG A 85 15.29 -3.03 12.98
C ARG A 85 14.81 -4.35 12.40
N SER A 86 13.93 -5.05 13.10
CA SER A 86 13.57 -6.43 12.77
C SER A 86 12.74 -6.58 11.49
N ARG A 87 12.13 -5.51 10.97
CA ARG A 87 11.14 -5.59 9.89
C ARG A 87 11.63 -4.98 8.59
N THR A 88 11.38 -5.70 7.51
CA THR A 88 11.44 -5.17 6.15
C THR A 88 10.15 -5.53 5.44
N TRP A 89 9.47 -4.55 4.84
CA TRP A 89 8.39 -4.83 3.90
C TRP A 89 9.01 -5.15 2.54
N VAL A 90 8.53 -6.21 1.90
CA VAL A 90 8.98 -6.65 0.57
C VAL A 90 7.78 -6.64 -0.34
N VAL A 91 7.80 -5.74 -1.33
CA VAL A 91 6.77 -5.64 -2.37
C VAL A 91 7.34 -6.26 -3.65
N THR A 92 6.67 -7.27 -4.20
CA THR A 92 7.14 -8.03 -5.37
C THR A 92 6.06 -8.06 -6.43
N LYS A 93 6.44 -7.86 -7.70
CA LYS A 93 5.58 -8.10 -8.86
C LYS A 93 5.43 -9.60 -9.10
N THR A 94 4.21 -10.04 -9.36
CA THR A 94 3.87 -11.44 -9.67
C THR A 94 3.16 -11.50 -11.02
N ASP A 95 2.97 -12.71 -11.55
CA ASP A 95 2.25 -12.91 -12.81
C ASP A 95 0.79 -12.42 -12.76
N THR A 96 0.22 -12.28 -11.56
CA THR A 96 -1.19 -11.96 -11.33
C THR A 96 -1.41 -10.66 -10.55
N GLY A 97 -0.34 -9.95 -10.18
CA GLY A 97 -0.41 -8.63 -9.56
C GLY A 97 0.76 -8.33 -8.64
N LEU A 98 0.50 -7.85 -7.42
CA LEU A 98 1.55 -7.54 -6.44
C LEU A 98 1.41 -8.41 -5.19
N ARG A 99 2.55 -8.68 -4.59
CA ARG A 99 2.68 -9.39 -3.32
C ARG A 99 3.35 -8.48 -2.31
N LEU A 100 2.82 -8.44 -1.09
CA LEU A 100 3.48 -7.85 0.06
C LEU A 100 3.84 -8.96 1.04
N LYS A 101 5.10 -9.04 1.44
CA LYS A 101 5.56 -9.90 2.54
C LYS A 101 6.38 -9.12 3.58
N HIS A 102 6.46 -9.69 4.78
CA HIS A 102 7.21 -9.15 5.91
C HIS A 102 8.42 -10.03 6.18
N ASP A 103 9.61 -9.55 5.82
CA ASP A 103 10.88 -10.16 6.22
C ASP A 103 11.16 -9.73 7.66
N HIS A 104 10.92 -10.65 8.60
CA HIS A 104 11.20 -10.48 10.03
C HIS A 104 12.45 -11.25 10.45
N ARG A 105 13.37 -10.55 11.13
CA ARG A 105 14.63 -11.12 11.61
C ARG A 105 14.92 -10.76 13.06
N HIS A 106 15.60 -11.66 13.74
CA HIS A 106 16.23 -11.39 15.02
C HIS A 106 17.44 -10.45 14.85
N ALA A 107 17.95 -9.92 15.95
CA ALA A 107 19.08 -8.97 15.94
C ALA A 107 20.37 -9.56 15.36
N ASP A 108 20.53 -10.89 15.40
CA ASP A 108 21.64 -11.63 14.79
C ASP A 108 21.45 -11.93 13.30
N GLY A 109 20.33 -11.50 12.70
CA GLY A 109 19.99 -11.67 11.29
C GLY A 109 19.29 -12.99 10.95
N THR A 110 19.15 -13.91 11.91
CA THR A 110 18.36 -15.13 11.72
C THR A 110 16.88 -14.81 11.58
N THR A 111 16.13 -15.65 10.87
CA THR A 111 14.70 -15.42 10.58
C THR A 111 13.85 -15.67 11.82
N ASP A 112 12.88 -14.79 12.08
CA ASP A 112 11.85 -15.03 13.07
C ASP A 112 10.93 -16.19 12.63
N VAL A 113 10.23 -16.83 13.57
CA VAL A 113 9.26 -17.88 13.23
C VAL A 113 8.09 -17.31 12.39
N LEU A 114 7.69 -16.07 12.63
CA LEU A 114 6.73 -15.32 11.83
C LEU A 114 7.46 -14.46 10.80
N HIS A 115 8.14 -15.12 9.87
CA HIS A 115 8.85 -14.52 8.76
C HIS A 115 8.14 -14.84 7.42
N TRP A 116 8.27 -13.95 6.43
CA TRP A 116 7.63 -14.05 5.11
C TRP A 116 6.09 -14.13 5.12
N TYR A 117 5.43 -13.63 6.16
CA TYR A 117 3.96 -13.51 6.14
C TYR A 117 3.50 -12.26 5.37
N GLY A 118 2.31 -12.30 4.81
CA GLY A 118 1.73 -11.20 4.05
C GLY A 118 0.56 -11.64 3.17
N GLY A 119 0.44 -11.03 2.00
CA GLY A 119 -0.71 -11.18 1.13
C GLY A 119 -0.45 -10.82 -0.33
N ASP A 120 -1.42 -11.17 -1.16
CA ASP A 120 -1.44 -10.89 -2.60
C ASP A 120 -2.59 -9.95 -2.93
N THR A 121 -2.42 -9.07 -3.92
CA THR A 121 -3.51 -8.26 -4.45
C THR A 121 -4.61 -9.15 -5.04
N VAL A 122 -5.87 -8.86 -4.72
CA VAL A 122 -7.04 -9.56 -5.27
C VAL A 122 -7.86 -8.71 -6.25
N ASN A 123 -7.49 -7.45 -6.40
CA ASN A 123 -8.10 -6.49 -7.31
C ASN A 123 -7.02 -5.55 -7.88
N ALA A 124 -7.42 -4.71 -8.83
CA ALA A 124 -6.55 -3.74 -9.51
C ALA A 124 -5.85 -2.75 -8.56
N GLY A 125 -6.50 -2.42 -7.44
CA GLY A 125 -6.16 -1.25 -6.65
C GLY A 125 -6.20 0.03 -7.49
N THR A 126 -5.25 0.92 -7.22
CA THR A 126 -5.04 2.18 -7.93
C THR A 126 -3.53 2.43 -8.04
N ALA A 127 -3.13 3.44 -8.82
CA ALA A 127 -1.75 3.90 -8.83
C ALA A 127 -1.27 4.37 -7.45
N GLU A 128 -2.17 4.88 -6.61
CA GLU A 128 -1.83 5.39 -5.28
C GLU A 128 -1.96 4.35 -4.16
N ARG A 129 -2.77 3.30 -4.32
CA ARG A 129 -3.10 2.36 -3.25
C ARG A 129 -3.25 0.93 -3.74
N GLN A 130 -2.64 0.00 -3.00
CA GLN A 130 -2.79 -1.45 -3.18
C GLN A 130 -3.15 -2.11 -1.85
N GLU A 131 -3.97 -3.16 -1.92
CA GLU A 131 -4.43 -3.94 -0.76
C GLU A 131 -4.04 -5.40 -0.94
N PHE A 132 -3.60 -6.01 0.17
CA PHE A 132 -3.04 -7.35 0.23
C PHE A 132 -3.78 -8.14 1.31
N PRO A 133 -4.93 -8.76 0.99
CA PRO A 133 -5.52 -9.76 1.86
C PRO A 133 -4.54 -10.90 2.13
N VAL A 134 -4.55 -11.42 3.36
CA VAL A 134 -3.64 -12.48 3.79
C VAL A 134 -3.70 -13.71 2.88
N ASP A 135 -2.52 -14.14 2.44
CA ASP A 135 -2.38 -15.27 1.53
C ASP A 135 -2.45 -16.62 2.25
N ALA A 136 -2.59 -17.69 1.47
CA ALA A 136 -2.75 -19.05 2.00
C ALA A 136 -1.53 -19.53 2.81
N GLU A 137 -0.32 -19.14 2.39
CA GLU A 137 0.92 -19.47 3.09
C GLU A 137 0.94 -18.84 4.49
N SER A 138 0.56 -17.56 4.58
CA SER A 138 0.51 -16.79 5.81
C SER A 138 -0.60 -17.30 6.73
N ILE A 139 -1.76 -17.70 6.18
CA ILE A 139 -2.81 -18.36 6.96
C ILE A 139 -2.28 -19.66 7.60
N ALA A 140 -1.56 -20.49 6.84
CA ALA A 140 -0.98 -21.72 7.36
C ALA A 140 0.06 -21.43 8.45
N LEU A 141 0.95 -20.47 8.20
CA LEU A 141 1.96 -20.03 9.16
C LEU A 141 1.35 -19.54 10.47
N PHE A 142 0.32 -18.68 10.40
CA PHE A 142 -0.34 -18.14 11.58
C PHE A 142 -1.09 -19.19 12.38
N LYS A 143 -1.72 -20.18 11.72
CA LYS A 143 -2.37 -21.30 12.40
C LYS A 143 -1.36 -22.19 13.13
N ALA A 144 -0.17 -22.38 12.56
CA ALA A 144 0.88 -23.19 13.17
C ALA A 144 1.57 -22.53 14.38
N ASN A 145 1.49 -21.20 14.50
CA ASN A 145 2.27 -20.40 15.47
C ASN A 145 1.39 -19.53 16.38
N ASP A 146 0.20 -20.01 16.76
CA ASP A 146 -0.73 -19.35 17.71
C ASP A 146 -1.07 -17.88 17.36
N ALA A 147 -1.11 -17.56 16.06
CA ALA A 147 -1.39 -16.22 15.54
C ALA A 147 -2.70 -16.19 14.73
N ALA A 148 -3.65 -17.08 15.02
CA ALA A 148 -4.86 -17.28 14.22
C ALA A 148 -5.74 -16.02 14.07
N ILE A 149 -5.63 -15.04 14.96
CA ILE A 149 -6.32 -13.74 14.81
C ILE A 149 -5.90 -12.99 13.52
N SER A 150 -4.71 -13.28 13.00
CA SER A 150 -4.13 -12.64 11.81
C SER A 150 -4.62 -13.22 10.49
N ILE A 151 -5.40 -14.31 10.48
CA ILE A 151 -5.90 -14.96 9.25
C ILE A 151 -6.98 -14.15 8.51
N THR A 152 -7.35 -12.99 9.05
CA THR A 152 -8.27 -12.03 8.43
C THR A 152 -7.61 -10.68 8.17
N ASN A 153 -6.28 -10.60 8.29
CA ASN A 153 -5.53 -9.40 8.00
C ASN A 153 -5.69 -9.01 6.53
N VAL A 154 -5.90 -7.71 6.32
CA VAL A 154 -5.69 -7.03 5.04
C VAL A 154 -4.66 -5.95 5.30
N TRP A 155 -3.54 -6.04 4.60
CA TRP A 155 -2.56 -4.97 4.58
C TRP A 155 -2.85 -4.02 3.44
N ALA A 156 -2.43 -2.77 3.55
CA ALA A 156 -2.44 -1.84 2.44
C ALA A 156 -1.22 -0.93 2.46
N MET A 157 -0.82 -0.50 1.28
CA MET A 157 0.20 0.52 1.09
C MET A 157 -0.34 1.63 0.22
N GLU A 158 0.01 2.86 0.58
CA GLU A 158 -0.29 4.05 -0.21
C GLU A 158 0.98 4.83 -0.54
N VAL A 159 1.06 5.32 -1.77
CA VAL A 159 2.10 6.24 -2.22
C VAL A 159 1.45 7.45 -2.87
N HIS A 160 1.46 8.57 -2.13
CA HIS A 160 1.06 9.89 -2.63
C HIS A 160 2.34 10.72 -2.81
N PRO A 161 2.90 10.82 -4.03
CA PRO A 161 4.12 11.57 -4.29
C PRO A 161 4.06 12.98 -3.70
N ASP A 162 5.22 13.44 -3.22
CA ASP A 162 5.37 14.77 -2.61
C ASP A 162 4.40 15.05 -1.45
N ARG A 163 3.91 13.99 -0.79
CA ARG A 163 2.98 14.11 0.34
C ARG A 163 3.22 13.04 1.39
N VAL A 164 2.83 11.79 1.12
CA VAL A 164 2.79 10.74 2.16
C VAL A 164 2.94 9.34 1.57
N PHE A 165 3.75 8.51 2.24
CA PHE A 165 3.68 7.06 2.15
C PHE A 165 2.93 6.55 3.37
N ALA A 166 1.99 5.61 3.18
CA ALA A 166 1.31 4.98 4.31
C ALA A 166 1.39 3.46 4.24
N TYR A 167 1.55 2.84 5.40
CA TYR A 167 1.33 1.42 5.60
C TYR A 167 0.17 1.22 6.56
N GLU A 168 -0.71 0.28 6.24
CA GLU A 168 -1.91 -0.01 7.01
C GLU A 168 -2.07 -1.52 7.24
N LEU A 169 -2.58 -1.88 8.42
CA LEU A 169 -3.12 -3.21 8.73
C LEU A 169 -4.56 -3.05 9.24
N ARG A 170 -5.49 -3.78 8.62
CA ARG A 170 -6.88 -3.89 9.05
C ARG A 170 -7.29 -5.34 9.26
N ARG A 171 -8.14 -5.57 10.26
CA ARG A 171 -8.99 -6.75 10.44
C ARG A 171 -10.13 -6.37 11.41
N PRO A 172 -11.12 -7.23 11.70
CA PRO A 172 -12.13 -6.91 12.70
C PRO A 172 -11.52 -6.46 14.03
N ASN A 173 -11.99 -5.33 14.55
CA ASN A 173 -11.52 -4.70 15.80
C ASN A 173 -10.03 -4.34 15.84
N ARG A 174 -9.38 -4.14 14.68
CA ARG A 174 -7.99 -3.73 14.59
C ARG A 174 -7.77 -2.78 13.42
N HIS A 175 -7.19 -1.62 13.70
CA HIS A 175 -6.73 -0.70 12.67
C HIS A 175 -5.40 -0.06 13.09
N PHE A 176 -4.35 -0.41 12.36
CA PHE A 176 -3.04 0.22 12.46
C PHE A 176 -2.76 0.99 11.19
N ARG A 177 -2.30 2.23 11.33
CA ARG A 177 -1.78 3.01 10.20
C ARG A 177 -0.60 3.84 10.64
N VAL A 178 0.49 3.74 9.88
CA VAL A 178 1.66 4.62 9.99
C VAL A 178 1.79 5.42 8.69
N GLU A 179 2.04 6.72 8.83
CA GLU A 179 2.26 7.64 7.72
C GLU A 179 3.64 8.26 7.81
N PHE A 180 4.33 8.35 6.67
CA PHE A 180 5.67 8.89 6.52
C PHE A 180 5.64 10.10 5.60
N ASP A 181 6.30 11.18 6.02
CA ASP A 181 6.27 12.45 5.31
C ASP A 181 7.25 12.47 4.13
N LEU A 182 6.73 12.30 2.91
CA LEU A 182 7.55 12.25 1.70
C LEU A 182 8.10 13.63 1.28
N THR A 183 7.65 14.72 1.91
CA THR A 183 8.15 16.07 1.61
C THR A 183 9.49 16.39 2.28
N ARG A 184 9.89 15.57 3.26
CA ARG A 184 11.07 15.81 4.10
C ARG A 184 11.92 14.53 4.22
N PRO A 185 12.67 14.16 3.17
CA PRO A 185 13.63 13.06 3.27
C PRO A 185 14.67 13.39 4.35
N ILE A 186 15.05 12.37 5.12
CA ILE A 186 16.05 12.49 6.19
C ILE A 186 17.38 11.87 5.74
N ALA A 187 18.48 12.46 6.18
CA ALA A 187 19.82 11.89 6.04
C ALA A 187 20.06 10.78 7.08
N ASP A 188 21.14 10.01 6.88
CA ASP A 188 21.64 9.02 7.84
C ASP A 188 22.07 9.64 9.18
#